data_AF-A0A2N0X8K5-F1
#
_entry.id   AF-A0A2N0X8K5-F1
#
_cell.length_a   1.000
_cell.length_b   1.000
_cell.length_c   1.000
_cell.angle_alpha   90.00
_cell.angle_beta   90.00
_cell.angle_gamma   90.00
#
_symmetry.space_group_name_H-M   'P 1'
#
loop_
_entity.id
_entity.type
_entity.pdbx_description
1 polymer ?
#
loop_
_entity_poly.entity_id
_entity_poly.type
_entity_poly.pdbx_seq_one_letter_code
_entity_poly.pdbx_strand_id
1 'polypeptide(L)'
;MAYREVVVSRIPPMAAFRVALALSLVGLVAWVLCVVLLYVGLDAAGVWDNLNSVIGGIGGEEIINFGVVISVSALVGALGAILATLLAPLCAVIYNSVVDLFGGLAVEVEDIR
;
A
#
# COMPACT_ATOMS: atom_id res chain seq x y z
N MET A 1 6.94 -28.29 -25.56
CA MET A 1 6.20 -27.83 -24.36
C MET A 1 4.91 -27.21 -24.88
N ALA A 2 3.75 -27.73 -24.49
CA ALA A 2 2.47 -27.20 -24.96
C ALA A 2 1.95 -26.22 -23.91
N TYR A 3 1.91 -24.93 -24.25
CA TYR A 3 1.27 -23.92 -23.41
C TYR A 3 -0.22 -24.21 -23.35
N ARG A 4 -0.76 -24.35 -22.14
CA ARG A 4 -2.20 -24.48 -21.91
C ARG A 4 -2.70 -23.12 -21.43
N GLU A 5 -3.56 -22.50 -22.21
CA GLU A 5 -4.31 -21.33 -21.78
C GLU A 5 -5.32 -21.76 -20.72
N VAL A 6 -5.21 -21.17 -19.53
CA VAL A 6 -6.13 -21.40 -18.40
C VAL A 6 -6.83 -20.10 -18.09
N VAL A 7 -8.17 -20.13 -18.04
CA VAL A 7 -8.97 -18.94 -17.76
C VAL A 7 -9.33 -18.89 -16.28
N VAL A 8 -9.09 -17.75 -15.63
CA VAL A 8 -9.53 -17.51 -14.25
C VAL A 8 -11.01 -17.10 -14.27
N SER A 9 -11.89 -18.07 -14.07
CA SER A 9 -13.34 -17.86 -14.05
C SER A 9 -13.89 -17.45 -12.69
N ARG A 10 -13.15 -17.63 -11.58
CA ARG A 10 -13.65 -17.25 -10.26
C ARG A 10 -12.53 -16.97 -9.27
N ILE A 11 -12.68 -15.88 -8.52
CA ILE A 11 -11.79 -15.49 -7.42
C ILE A 11 -12.58 -15.55 -6.11
N PRO A 12 -12.28 -16.46 -5.18
CA PRO A 12 -12.98 -16.50 -3.90
C PRO A 12 -12.64 -15.25 -3.06
N PRO A 13 -13.65 -14.49 -2.57
CA PRO A 13 -13.42 -13.24 -1.83
C PRO A 13 -12.52 -13.42 -0.60
N MET A 14 -12.62 -14.57 0.07
CA MET A 14 -11.78 -14.87 1.23
C MET A 14 -10.30 -15.03 0.86
N ALA A 15 -9.98 -15.52 -0.34
CA ALA A 15 -8.59 -15.58 -0.79
C ALA A 15 -8.07 -14.18 -1.14
N ALA A 16 -8.87 -13.38 -1.84
CA ALA A 16 -8.54 -11.98 -2.13
C ALA A 16 -8.26 -11.18 -0.86
N PHE A 17 -9.08 -11.37 0.18
CA PHE A 17 -8.87 -10.76 1.50
C PHE A 17 -7.54 -11.16 2.14
N ARG A 18 -7.21 -12.46 2.18
CA ARG A 18 -5.94 -12.94 2.79
C ARG A 18 -4.70 -12.41 2.06
N VAL A 19 -4.74 -12.42 0.72
CA VAL A 19 -3.64 -11.91 -0.11
C VAL A 19 -3.50 -10.40 0.06
N ALA A 20 -4.60 -9.67 0.03
CA ALA A 20 -4.58 -8.23 0.22
C ALA A 20 -4.16 -7.81 1.63
N LEU A 21 -4.53 -8.58 2.65
CA LEU A 21 -4.04 -8.37 4.02
C LEU A 21 -2.52 -8.54 4.07
N ALA A 22 -1.99 -9.64 3.53
CA ALA A 22 -0.55 -9.88 3.50
C ALA A 22 0.20 -8.79 2.73
N LEU A 23 -0.30 -8.40 1.55
CA LEU A 23 0.27 -7.31 0.76
C LEU A 23 0.17 -5.96 1.47
N SER A 24 -0.92 -5.67 2.16
CA SER A 24 -1.10 -4.43 2.90
C SER A 24 -0.15 -4.33 4.10
N LEU A 25 0.12 -5.44 4.78
CA LEU A 25 1.12 -5.46 5.86
C LEU A 25 2.54 -5.19 5.34
N VAL A 26 2.93 -5.87 4.24
CA VAL A 26 4.24 -5.63 3.60
C VAL A 26 4.32 -4.20 3.08
N GLY A 27 3.26 -3.70 2.44
CA GLY A 27 3.15 -2.34 1.93
C GLY A 27 3.23 -1.29 3.04
N LEU A 28 2.66 -1.54 4.22
CA LEU A 28 2.76 -0.65 5.38
C LEU A 28 4.21 -0.54 5.86
N VAL A 29 4.93 -1.67 5.96
CA VAL A 29 6.35 -1.64 6.33
C VAL A 29 7.18 -0.89 5.28
N ALA A 30 6.96 -1.17 3.99
CA ALA A 30 7.63 -0.45 2.91
C ALA A 30 7.33 1.06 2.91
N TRP A 31 6.09 1.43 3.23
CA TRP A 31 5.65 2.82 3.35
C TRP A 31 6.38 3.54 4.48
N VAL A 32 6.39 2.96 5.70
CA VAL A 32 7.09 3.57 6.84
C VAL A 32 8.58 3.70 6.54
N LEU A 33 9.19 2.68 5.93
CA LEU A 33 10.60 2.74 5.52
C LEU A 33 10.84 3.87 4.51
N CYS A 34 9.95 4.02 3.52
CA CYS A 34 10.00 5.12 2.56
C CYS A 34 9.93 6.49 3.25
N VAL A 35 9.01 6.67 4.21
CA VAL A 35 8.87 7.92 4.96
C VAL A 35 10.11 8.21 5.80
N VAL A 36 10.71 7.20 6.44
CA VAL A 36 11.97 7.37 7.20
C VAL A 36 13.09 7.84 6.27
N LEU A 37 13.24 7.22 5.10
CA LEU A 37 14.24 7.64 4.11
C LEU A 37 14.02 9.07 3.63
N LEU A 38 12.76 9.44 3.34
CA LEU A 38 12.42 10.81 2.95
C LEU A 38 12.70 11.80 4.09
N TYR A 39 12.38 11.45 5.33
CA TYR A 39 12.65 12.30 6.49
C TYR A 39 14.14 12.60 6.61
N VAL A 40 14.98 11.56 6.59
CA VAL A 40 16.45 11.71 6.67
C VAL A 40 17.00 12.49 5.47
N GLY A 41 16.48 12.27 4.27
CA GLY A 41 16.87 13.03 3.08
C GLY A 41 16.54 14.53 3.17
N LEU A 42 15.37 14.86 3.73
CA LEU A 42 14.94 16.24 3.95
C LEU A 42 15.67 16.91 5.12
N ASP A 43 16.05 16.13 6.12
CA ASP A 43 16.86 16.56 7.26
C ASP A 43 18.27 16.97 6.81
N ALA A 44 18.91 16.16 5.98
CA ALA A 44 20.21 16.49 5.39
C ALA A 44 20.18 17.77 4.54
N ALA A 45 19.01 18.12 3.97
CA ALA A 45 18.81 19.36 3.21
C ALA A 45 18.41 20.57 4.09
N GLY A 46 18.26 20.39 5.41
CA GLY A 46 17.84 21.43 6.35
C GLY A 46 16.40 21.89 6.17
N VAL A 47 15.54 21.09 5.51
CA VAL A 47 14.14 21.49 5.23
C VAL A 47 13.33 21.58 6.52
N TRP A 48 13.56 20.66 7.46
CA TRP A 48 12.86 20.64 8.75
C TRP A 48 13.18 21.87 9.61
N ASP A 49 14.43 22.32 9.62
CA ASP A 49 14.84 23.54 10.33
C ASP A 49 14.11 24.78 9.80
N ASN A 50 14.02 24.91 8.47
CA ASN A 50 13.30 26.01 7.82
C ASN A 50 11.80 25.98 8.15
N LEU A 51 11.19 24.80 8.16
CA LEU A 51 9.77 24.65 8.50
C LEU A 51 9.49 24.98 9.97
N ASN A 52 10.30 24.47 10.90
CA ASN A 52 10.17 24.76 12.31
C ASN A 52 10.41 26.25 12.61
N SER A 53 11.34 26.91 11.92
CA SER A 53 11.56 28.35 12.06
C SER A 53 10.36 29.20 11.64
N VAL A 54 9.62 28.79 10.58
CA VAL A 54 8.44 29.53 10.10
C VAL A 54 7.23 29.31 11.01
N ILE A 55 7.07 28.08 11.53
CA ILE A 55 5.89 27.70 12.32
C ILE A 55 6.05 28.05 13.80
N GLY A 56 7.24 27.88 14.38
CA GLY A 56 7.52 28.13 15.80
C GLY A 56 7.98 29.54 16.13
N GLY A 57 8.44 30.32 15.14
CA GLY A 57 9.09 31.61 15.39
C GLY A 57 10.45 31.48 16.08
N ILE A 58 11.17 32.60 16.24
CA ILE A 58 12.51 32.61 16.85
C ILE A 58 12.37 32.30 18.36
N GLY A 59 12.62 31.04 18.74
CA GLY A 59 12.61 30.58 20.13
C GLY A 59 11.39 29.74 20.56
N GLY A 60 10.52 29.35 19.63
CA GLY A 60 9.44 28.38 19.89
C GLY A 60 9.94 26.93 19.92
N GLU A 61 9.22 26.06 20.63
CA GLU A 61 9.49 24.62 20.71
C GLU A 61 9.39 23.96 19.32
N GLU A 62 10.19 22.91 19.07
CA GLU A 62 10.20 22.19 17.80
C GLU A 62 8.87 21.42 17.60
N ILE A 63 7.95 22.01 16.83
CA ILE A 63 6.60 21.46 16.63
C ILE A 63 6.62 20.27 15.66
N ILE A 64 7.46 20.31 14.62
CA ILE A 64 7.62 19.24 13.64
C ILE A 64 8.90 18.47 13.96
N ASN A 65 8.77 17.42 14.76
CA ASN A 65 9.85 16.48 15.05
C ASN A 65 9.64 15.13 14.35
N PHE A 66 10.68 14.29 14.39
CA PHE A 66 10.65 12.93 13.83
C PHE A 66 9.46 12.10 14.32
N GLY A 67 9.16 12.14 15.62
CA GLY A 67 8.07 11.39 16.23
C GLY A 67 6.69 11.78 15.67
N VAL A 68 6.46 13.08 15.46
CA VAL A 68 5.22 13.59 14.87
C VAL A 68 5.10 13.15 13.41
N VAL A 69 6.14 13.31 12.60
CA VAL A 69 6.11 12.92 11.18
C VAL A 69 5.88 11.42 11.02
N ILE A 70 6.61 10.59 11.77
CA ILE A 70 6.46 9.14 11.71
C ILE A 70 5.10 8.69 12.22
N SER A 71 4.60 9.24 13.33
CA SER A 71 3.28 8.84 13.86
C SER A 71 2.13 9.20 12.91
N VAL A 72 2.12 10.41 12.35
CA VAL A 72 1.11 10.83 11.35
C VAL A 72 1.21 9.96 10.10
N SER A 73 2.42 9.71 9.61
CA SER A 73 2.64 8.88 8.43
C SER A 73 2.22 7.42 8.64
N ALA A 74 2.43 6.88 9.84
CA ALA A 74 2.02 5.53 10.22
C ALA A 74 0.49 5.41 10.27
N LEU A 75 -0.21 6.42 10.78
CA LEU A 75 -1.67 6.49 10.74
C LEU A 75 -2.20 6.53 9.30
N VAL A 76 -1.62 7.37 8.45
CA VAL A 76 -1.99 7.45 7.03
C VAL A 76 -1.75 6.13 6.31
N GLY A 77 -0.58 5.51 6.53
CA GLY A 77 -0.23 4.21 5.97
C GLY A 77 -1.16 3.09 6.46
N ALA A 78 -1.52 3.09 7.75
CA ALA A 78 -2.45 2.13 8.33
C ALA A 78 -3.86 2.29 7.74
N LEU A 79 -4.36 3.52 7.59
CA LEU A 79 -5.65 3.78 6.94
C LEU A 79 -5.65 3.27 5.50
N GLY A 80 -4.59 3.54 4.73
CA GLY A 80 -4.44 3.03 3.37
C GLY A 80 -4.41 1.51 3.31
N ALA A 81 -3.65 0.86 4.19
CA ALA A 81 -3.57 -0.59 4.29
C ALA A 81 -4.93 -1.24 4.64
N ILE A 82 -5.68 -0.65 5.56
CA ILE A 82 -7.03 -1.11 5.91
C ILE A 82 -7.97 -0.98 4.72
N LEU A 83 -7.97 0.18 4.05
CA LEU A 83 -8.81 0.41 2.87
C LEU A 83 -8.47 -0.56 1.73
N ALA A 84 -7.19 -0.79 1.45
CA ALA A 84 -6.76 -1.73 0.42
C ALA A 84 -7.19 -3.17 0.73
N THR A 85 -7.06 -3.58 2.01
CA THR A 85 -7.49 -4.91 2.47
C THR A 85 -9.00 -5.11 2.36
N LEU A 86 -9.78 -4.09 2.68
CA LEU A 86 -11.24 -4.11 2.60
C LEU A 86 -11.77 -4.02 1.17
N LEU A 87 -11.08 -3.29 0.29
CA LEU A 87 -11.49 -3.13 -1.10
C LEU A 87 -11.23 -4.39 -1.93
N ALA A 88 -10.20 -5.17 -1.61
CA ALA A 88 -9.86 -6.39 -2.33
C ALA A 88 -11.00 -7.44 -2.44
N PRO A 89 -11.73 -7.82 -1.37
CA PRO A 89 -12.86 -8.72 -1.50
C PRO A 89 -14.01 -8.11 -2.32
N LEU A 90 -14.20 -6.79 -2.27
CA LEU A 90 -15.19 -6.10 -3.11
C LEU A 90 -14.81 -6.21 -4.60
N CYS A 91 -13.54 -5.97 -4.94
CA CYS A 91 -13.02 -6.18 -6.29
C CYS A 91 -13.20 -7.63 -6.76
N ALA A 92 -13.00 -8.62 -5.88
CA ALA A 92 -13.22 -10.03 -6.23
C ALA A 92 -14.70 -10.33 -6.52
N VAL A 93 -15.63 -9.74 -5.78
CA VAL A 93 -17.08 -9.87 -6.06
C VAL A 93 -17.43 -9.23 -7.41
N ILE A 94 -16.95 -8.02 -7.67
CA ILE A 94 -17.19 -7.32 -8.94
C ILE A 94 -16.62 -8.13 -10.11
N TYR A 95 -15.39 -8.63 -9.98
CA TYR A 95 -14.76 -9.48 -11.00
C TYR A 95 -15.63 -10.69 -11.32
N ASN A 96 -16.05 -11.44 -10.29
CA ASN A 96 -16.87 -12.64 -10.47
C ASN A 96 -18.20 -12.33 -11.18
N SER A 97 -18.82 -11.17 -10.95
CA SER A 97 -20.06 -10.80 -11.64
C SER A 97 -19.86 -10.43 -13.11
N VAL A 98 -18.69 -9.90 -13.46
CA VAL A 98 -18.37 -9.42 -14.81
C VAL A 98 -17.78 -10.56 -15.67
N VAL A 99 -17.12 -11.52 -15.05
CA VAL A 99 -16.46 -12.66 -15.70
C VAL A 99 -17.44 -13.50 -16.52
N ASP A 100 -18.67 -13.66 -16.02
CA ASP A 100 -19.74 -14.41 -16.66
C ASP A 100 -20.22 -13.74 -17.97
N LEU A 101 -19.98 -12.43 -18.09
CA LEU A 101 -20.40 -11.63 -19.24
C LEU A 101 -19.32 -11.51 -20.33
N PHE A 102 -18.04 -11.51 -19.95
CA PHE A 102 -16.92 -11.22 -20.86
C PHE A 102 -15.93 -12.38 -21.07
N GLY A 103 -16.08 -13.50 -20.37
CA GLY A 103 -15.27 -14.70 -20.61
C GLY A 103 -13.96 -14.79 -19.80
N GLY A 104 -13.75 -13.94 -18.80
CA GLY A 104 -12.65 -14.01 -17.84
C GLY A 104 -11.24 -13.72 -18.33
N LEU A 105 -10.28 -13.73 -17.39
CA LEU A 105 -8.86 -13.47 -17.66
C LEU A 105 -8.16 -14.76 -18.10
N ALA A 106 -7.70 -14.80 -19.35
CA ALA A 106 -6.82 -15.84 -19.85
C ALA A 106 -5.41 -15.67 -19.29
N VAL A 107 -4.83 -16.74 -18.77
CA VAL A 107 -3.49 -16.77 -18.19
C VAL A 107 -2.71 -17.93 -18.78
N GLU A 108 -1.45 -17.70 -19.08
CA GLU A 108 -0.54 -18.73 -19.55
C GLU A 108 0.21 -19.30 -18.35
N VAL A 109 0.03 -20.60 -18.10
CA VAL A 109 0.70 -21.31 -17.01
C VAL A 109 1.83 -22.16 -17.56
N GLU A 110 3.03 -21.95 -17.02
CA GLU A 110 4.19 -22.81 -17.26
C GLU A 110 4.21 -23.92 -16.19
N ASP A 111 3.95 -25.16 -16.60
CA ASP A 111 4.03 -26.32 -15.71
C ASP A 111 5.51 -26.71 -15.54
N ILE A 112 6.15 -26.14 -14.52
CA ILE A 112 7.52 -26.50 -14.12
C ILE A 112 7.45 -27.85 -13.41
N ARG A 113 7.52 -28.94 -14.17
CA ARG A 113 7.57 -30.31 -13.65
C ARG A 113 9.00 -30.84 -13.54
#